data_AF-A0A2V7FN81-F1
#
_entry.id   AF-A0A2V7FN81-F1
#
_cell.length_a   1.000
_cell.length_b   1.000
_cell.length_c   1.000
_cell.angle_alpha   90.00
_cell.angle_beta   90.00
_cell.angle_gamma   90.00
#
_symmetry.space_group_name_H-M   'P 1'
#
loop_
_entity.id
_entity.type
_entity.pdbx_description
1 polymer ?
#
loop_
_entity_poly.entity_id
_entity_poly.type
_entity_poly.pdbx_seq_one_letter_code
_entity_poly.pdbx_strand_id
1 'polypeptide(L)'
;MRSIAVRGALFVLFAVAAAVAVTHMNSLPAFIVIAPGYQVQAWLFETHRALGGFGYQATMVGVSALVWTLITLGLALTGRLLRRLMTSRP
;
A
#
# COMPACT_ATOMS: atom_id res chain seq x y z
N MET A 1 19.55 -9.80 -5.26
CA MET A 1 18.97 -10.44 -4.05
C MET A 1 18.59 -9.44 -2.97
N ARG A 2 19.49 -8.57 -2.49
CA ARG A 2 19.19 -7.59 -1.41
C ARG A 2 18.02 -6.62 -1.71
N SER A 3 17.85 -6.17 -2.95
CA SER A 3 16.73 -5.29 -3.35
C SER A 3 15.37 -5.98 -3.33
N ILE A 4 15.31 -7.25 -3.71
CA ILE A 4 14.09 -8.06 -3.69
C ILE A 4 13.65 -8.29 -2.24
N ALA A 5 14.60 -8.61 -1.35
CA ALA A 5 14.34 -8.77 0.07
C ALA A 5 13.75 -7.49 0.70
N VAL A 6 14.29 -6.31 0.36
CA VAL A 6 13.77 -5.02 0.86
C VAL A 6 12.35 -4.75 0.35
N ARG A 7 12.08 -5.01 -0.93
CA ARG A 7 10.73 -4.86 -1.50
C ARG A 7 9.73 -5.81 -0.85
N GLY A 8 10.13 -7.07 -0.64
CA GLY A 8 9.31 -8.07 0.05
C GLY A 8 9.04 -7.68 1.51
N ALA A 9 10.05 -7.21 2.24
CA ALA A 9 9.90 -6.75 3.62
C ALA A 9 8.95 -5.54 3.72
N LEU A 10 9.06 -4.57 2.81
CA LEU A 10 8.14 -3.43 2.71
C LEU A 10 6.70 -3.89 2.46
N PHE A 11 6.51 -4.82 1.53
CA PHE A 11 5.18 -5.36 1.25
C PHE A 11 4.58 -6.07 2.48
N VAL A 12 5.37 -6.91 3.16
CA VAL A 12 4.93 -7.58 4.39
C VAL A 12 4.60 -6.56 5.49
N LEU A 13 5.42 -5.52 5.67
CA LEU A 13 5.16 -4.45 6.63
C LEU A 13 3.80 -3.79 6.38
N PHE A 14 3.53 -3.38 5.14
CA PHE A 14 2.27 -2.72 4.80
C PHE A 14 1.09 -3.69 4.84
N ALA A 15 1.28 -4.97 4.53
CA ALA A 15 0.24 -5.98 4.70
C ALA A 15 -0.15 -6.15 6.17
N VAL A 16 0.82 -6.20 7.09
CA VAL A 16 0.54 -6.25 8.54
C VAL A 16 -0.16 -4.98 8.99
N ALA A 17 0.34 -3.81 8.59
CA ALA A 17 -0.28 -2.53 8.96
C ALA A 17 -1.73 -2.44 8.45
N ALA A 18 -1.98 -2.84 7.21
CA ALA A 18 -3.32 -2.85 6.62
C ALA A 18 -4.23 -3.89 7.29
N ALA A 19 -3.72 -5.08 7.65
CA ALA A 19 -4.50 -6.06 8.39
C ALA A 19 -4.94 -5.51 9.75
N VAL A 20 -4.02 -4.90 10.51
CA VAL A 20 -4.33 -4.27 11.79
C VAL A 20 -5.35 -3.14 11.61
N ALA A 21 -5.19 -2.31 10.59
CA ALA A 21 -6.10 -1.20 10.29
C ALA A 21 -7.50 -1.66 9.87
N VAL A 22 -7.62 -2.75 9.11
CA VAL A 22 -8.91 -3.37 8.77
C VAL A 22 -9.58 -3.95 10.01
N THR A 23 -8.82 -4.50 10.96
CA THR A 23 -9.37 -4.99 12.24
C THR A 23 -9.76 -3.85 13.18
N HIS A 24 -9.05 -2.71 13.14
CA HIS A 24 -9.23 -1.58 14.06
C HIS A 24 -9.50 -0.28 13.29
N MET A 25 -10.67 -0.19 12.65
CA MET A 25 -11.11 0.96 11.85
C MET A 25 -11.64 2.13 12.73
N ASN A 26 -10.89 2.50 13.76
CA ASN A 26 -11.32 3.47 14.77
C ASN A 26 -10.45 4.74 14.81
N SER A 27 -9.54 4.90 13.84
CA SER A 27 -8.61 6.02 13.83
C SER A 27 -8.37 6.54 12.41
N LEU A 28 -8.09 7.84 12.31
CA LEU A 28 -7.76 8.48 11.04
C LEU A 28 -6.57 7.81 10.32
N PRO A 29 -5.48 7.41 11.00
CA PRO A 29 -4.40 6.66 10.36
C PRO A 29 -4.87 5.32 9.79
N ALA A 30 -5.75 4.59 10.47
CA ALA A 30 -6.28 3.33 9.95
C ALA A 30 -7.03 3.56 8.64
N PHE A 31 -7.87 4.60 8.57
CA PHE A 31 -8.56 4.98 7.33
C PHE A 31 -7.61 5.34 6.20
N ILE A 32 -6.54 6.09 6.48
CA ILE A 32 -5.50 6.40 5.47
C ILE A 32 -4.87 5.11 4.95
N VAL A 33 -4.48 4.21 5.86
CA VAL A 33 -3.81 2.96 5.50
C VAL A 33 -4.68 2.11 4.58
N ILE A 34 -5.98 2.00 4.86
CA ILE A 34 -6.89 1.12 4.10
C ILE A 34 -7.59 1.80 2.92
N ALA A 35 -7.48 3.12 2.78
CA ALA A 35 -8.20 3.89 1.75
C ALA A 35 -8.06 3.30 0.33
N PRO A 36 -6.87 2.84 -0.12
CA PRO A 36 -6.75 2.24 -1.45
C PRO A 36 -7.57 0.95 -1.59
N GLY A 37 -7.50 0.06 -0.60
CA GLY A 37 -8.29 -1.17 -0.58
C GLY A 37 -9.79 -0.90 -0.52
N TYR A 38 -10.19 0.10 0.27
CA TYR A 38 -11.59 0.53 0.37
C TYR A 38 -12.13 1.01 -0.98
N GLN A 39 -11.37 1.84 -1.69
CA GLN A 39 -11.77 2.36 -2.99
C GLN A 39 -11.95 1.24 -4.04
N VAL A 40 -11.03 0.27 -4.07
CA VAL A 40 -11.16 -0.90 -4.98
C VAL A 40 -12.36 -1.75 -4.57
N GLN A 41 -12.57 -1.97 -3.28
CA GLN A 41 -13.71 -2.76 -2.81
C GLN A 41 -15.05 -2.07 -3.11
N ALA A 42 -15.12 -0.75 -2.99
CA ALA A 42 -16.30 0.04 -3.37
C ALA A 42 -16.57 -0.07 -4.89
N TRP A 43 -15.52 0.00 -5.72
CA TRP A 43 -15.67 -0.22 -7.16
C TRP A 43 -16.11 -1.65 -7.51
N LEU A 44 -15.58 -2.66 -6.81
CA LEU A 44 -16.02 -4.04 -6.98
C LEU A 44 -17.49 -4.21 -6.58
N PHE A 45 -17.94 -3.50 -5.55
CA PHE A 45 -19.34 -3.49 -5.14
C PHE A 45 -20.24 -2.90 -6.23
N GLU A 46 -19.85 -1.74 -6.78
CA GLU A 46 -20.55 -1.10 -7.90
C GLU A 46 -20.62 -2.02 -9.13
N THR A 47 -19.57 -2.82 -9.35
CA THR A 47 -19.49 -3.77 -10.49
C THR A 47 -20.13 -5.13 -10.16
N HIS A 48 -20.82 -5.29 -9.03
CA HIS A 48 -21.41 -6.56 -8.56
C HIS A 48 -20.40 -7.71 -8.44
N ARG A 49 -19.13 -7.39 -8.16
CA ARG A 49 -18.01 -8.33 -7.96
C ARG A 49 -17.40 -8.23 -6.56
N ALA A 50 -18.04 -7.51 -5.65
CA ALA A 50 -17.56 -7.40 -4.28
C ALA A 50 -17.51 -8.78 -3.63
N LEU A 51 -16.32 -9.11 -3.14
CA LEU A 51 -16.12 -10.31 -2.35
C LEU A 51 -16.54 -10.03 -0.90
N GLY A 52 -17.32 -10.92 -0.31
CA GLY A 52 -17.63 -10.88 1.13
C GLY A 52 -16.59 -11.62 1.98
N GLY A 53 -16.75 -11.55 3.30
CA GLY A 53 -15.97 -12.35 4.26
C GLY A 53 -14.45 -12.25 4.07
N PHE A 54 -13.79 -13.40 3.89
CA PHE A 54 -12.34 -13.44 3.68
C PHE A 54 -11.89 -12.69 2.41
N GLY A 55 -12.69 -12.74 1.34
CA GLY A 55 -12.34 -12.05 0.09
C GLY A 55 -12.37 -10.53 0.24
N TYR A 56 -13.26 -9.98 1.06
CA TYR A 56 -13.24 -8.57 1.44
C TYR A 56 -11.91 -8.22 2.12
N GLN A 57 -11.53 -8.99 3.15
CA GLN A 57 -10.31 -8.74 3.92
C GLN A 57 -9.05 -8.85 3.05
N ALA A 58 -8.98 -9.88 2.19
CA ALA A 58 -7.86 -10.08 1.28
C ALA A 58 -7.71 -8.92 0.29
N THR A 59 -8.81 -8.41 -0.28
CA THR A 59 -8.77 -7.25 -1.17
C THR A 59 -8.32 -5.99 -0.42
N MET A 60 -8.94 -5.71 0.74
CA MET A 60 -8.64 -4.53 1.55
C MET A 60 -7.15 -4.48 1.92
N VAL A 61 -6.61 -5.59 2.43
CA VAL A 61 -5.21 -5.69 2.86
C VAL A 61 -4.27 -5.71 1.66
N GLY A 62 -4.53 -6.56 0.67
CA GLY A 62 -3.63 -6.78 -0.47
C GLY A 62 -3.46 -5.54 -1.34
N VAL A 63 -4.56 -4.87 -1.67
CA VAL A 63 -4.54 -3.63 -2.47
C VAL A 63 -3.82 -2.52 -1.70
N SER A 64 -4.17 -2.32 -0.43
CA SER A 64 -3.54 -1.28 0.40
C SER A 64 -2.04 -1.52 0.55
N ALA A 65 -1.64 -2.77 0.83
CA ALA A 65 -0.24 -3.15 0.94
C ALA A 65 0.53 -2.88 -0.35
N LEU A 66 -0.04 -3.25 -1.50
CA LEU A 66 0.56 -3.01 -2.81
C LEU A 66 0.75 -1.51 -3.07
N VAL A 67 -0.30 -0.72 -2.91
CA VAL A 67 -0.28 0.72 -3.21
C VAL A 67 0.74 1.44 -2.33
N TRP A 68 0.73 1.22 -1.02
CA TRP A 68 1.69 1.86 -0.11
C TRP A 68 3.14 1.43 -0.37
N THR A 69 3.35 0.17 -0.74
CA THR A 69 4.66 -0.32 -1.17
C THR A 69 5.15 0.45 -2.40
N LEU A 70 4.30 0.59 -3.42
CA LEU A 70 4.65 1.28 -4.66
C LEU A 70 4.89 2.78 -4.44
N ILE A 71 4.06 3.45 -3.64
CA ILE A 71 4.25 4.85 -3.26
C ILE A 71 5.62 5.04 -2.58
N THR A 72 5.92 4.20 -1.58
CA THR A 72 7.17 4.31 -0.83
C THR A 72 8.39 4.06 -1.71
N LEU A 73 8.34 3.04 -2.57
CA LEU A 73 9.41 2.77 -3.54
C LEU A 73 9.55 3.90 -4.56
N GLY A 74 8.44 4.44 -5.06
CA GLY A 74 8.41 5.57 -5.97
C GLY A 74 9.07 6.81 -5.35
N LEU A 75 8.70 7.16 -4.13
CA LEU A 75 9.30 8.27 -3.38
C LEU A 75 10.81 8.07 -3.17
N ALA A 76 11.24 6.86 -2.80
CA ALA A 76 12.65 6.54 -2.62
C ALA A 76 13.45 6.68 -3.93
N LEU A 77 12.88 6.23 -5.06
CA LEU A 77 13.48 6.38 -6.38
C LEU A 77 13.56 7.84 -6.80
N THR A 78 12.48 8.60 -6.64
CA THR A 78 12.45 10.05 -6.94
C THR A 78 13.48 10.81 -6.09
N GLY A 79 13.55 10.55 -4.78
CA GLY A 79 14.55 11.16 -3.92
C GLY A 79 15.99 10.79 -4.26
N ARG A 80 16.22 9.60 -4.84
CA ARG A 80 17.54 9.22 -5.38
C ARG A 80 17.87 9.98 -6.66
N LEU A 81 16.90 10.16 -7.54
CA LEU A 81 17.07 10.92 -8.79
C LEU A 81 17.32 12.40 -8.50
N LEU A 82 16.54 13.02 -7.62
CA LEU A 82 16.72 14.42 -7.20
C LEU A 82 18.10 14.66 -6.61
N ARG A 83 18.56 13.77 -5.70
CA ARG A 83 19.91 13.87 -5.13
C ARG A 83 20.99 13.85 -6.19
N ARG A 84 20.90 12.95 -7.18
CA ARG A 84 21.84 12.89 -8.30
C ARG A 84 21.86 14.19 -9.09
N LEU A 85 20.68 14.72 -9.44
CA LEU A 85 20.57 15.97 -10.19
C LEU A 85 21.16 17.17 -9.44
N MET A 86 21.01 17.22 -8.12
CA MET A 86 21.58 18.30 -7.31
C MET A 86 23.10 18.21 -7.18
N THR A 87 23.66 17.00 -7.06
CA THR A 87 25.12 16.79 -6.97
C THR A 87 25.84 16.86 -8.32
N SER A 88 25.10 16.72 -9.43
CA SER A 88 25.64 16.82 -10.80
C SER A 88 25.60 18.25 -11.37
N ARG A 89 25.18 19.26 -10.58
CA ARG A 89 25.28 20.67 -10.98
C ARG A 89 26.73 21.15 -10.76
N PRO A 90 27.41 21.68 -11.80
CA PRO A 90 28.77 22.21 -11.69
C PRO A 90 28.85 23.47 -10.82
#